data_AF-A0A7C4PCG3-F1
#
_entry.id   AF-A0A7C4PCG3-F1
#
_cell.length_a   1.000
_cell.length_b   1.000
_cell.length_c   1.000
_cell.angle_alpha   90.00
_cell.angle_beta   90.00
_cell.angle_gamma   90.00
#
_symmetry.space_group_name_H-M   'P 1'
#
loop_
_entity.id
_entity.type
_entity.pdbx_description
1 polymer ?
#
loop_
_entity_poly.entity_id
_entity_poly.type
_entity_poly.pdbx_seq_one_letter_code
_entity_poly.pdbx_strand_id
1 'polypeptide(L)'
;MGHQQHGAELHPVWRYGGVEVKRSYTPWYAWIITLLLPVALVLTAVRLLITPLYLQIAYNMPGFPPDPYGFTKTERLYWANIAAQYLLNDADISFLAELRFPAGQTAPEVSCRLMDDCTRLYNPRELKHLQDVKAVVQRALQVWLGSLALLAAGGIWAYFGGWRREYLRALRRGGWLTLGLLGGITLFVLLAFGVIFVAFHNVFFAPGTWTFFYSDTLIRLFPERFWRDTFLAVALLAGGTGALIALLLRERTTRD
;
A
#
# COMPACT_ATOMS: atom_id res chain seq x y z
N MET A 1 48.82 75.80 -27.38
CA MET A 1 49.40 74.92 -26.34
C MET A 1 48.25 74.56 -25.41
N GLY A 2 47.54 73.46 -25.62
CA GLY A 2 47.76 72.15 -24.95
C GLY A 2 46.86 72.10 -23.70
N HIS A 3 46.04 71.11 -23.37
CA HIS A 3 45.90 69.71 -23.78
C HIS A 3 44.48 69.22 -23.41
N GLN A 4 43.94 68.27 -24.18
CA GLN A 4 42.85 67.37 -23.78
C GLN A 4 43.32 66.36 -22.72
N GLN A 5 42.38 65.83 -21.90
CA GLN A 5 42.11 64.39 -21.62
C GLN A 5 41.46 64.24 -20.22
N HIS A 6 40.19 63.80 -20.15
CA HIS A 6 39.74 62.43 -19.87
C HIS A 6 40.01 61.93 -18.44
N GLY A 7 38.94 61.84 -17.65
CA GLY A 7 38.87 61.03 -16.43
C GLY A 7 37.58 60.20 -16.46
N ALA A 8 37.56 59.13 -17.25
CA ALA A 8 36.56 58.08 -17.10
C ALA A 8 37.02 57.20 -15.92
N GLU A 9 36.23 57.19 -14.83
CA GLU A 9 36.42 56.25 -13.74
C GLU A 9 36.19 54.82 -14.26
N LEU A 10 37.29 54.15 -14.60
CA LEU A 10 37.33 52.73 -14.84
C LEU A 10 37.22 52.01 -13.48
N HIS A 11 36.00 51.73 -13.05
CA HIS A 11 35.78 50.65 -12.09
C HIS A 11 36.16 49.33 -12.78
N PRO A 12 37.16 48.57 -12.29
CA PRO A 12 37.47 47.27 -12.87
C PRO A 12 36.31 46.31 -12.59
N VAL A 13 35.55 46.01 -13.64
CA VAL A 13 34.57 44.92 -13.65
C VAL A 13 35.35 43.61 -13.65
N TRP A 14 35.62 43.06 -12.47
CA TRP A 14 36.16 41.71 -12.33
C TRP A 14 35.06 40.68 -12.67
N ARG A 15 35.01 40.24 -13.94
CA ARG A 15 34.28 39.03 -14.35
C ARG A 15 35.23 37.84 -14.32
N TYR A 16 35.34 37.19 -13.17
CA TYR A 16 35.89 35.83 -13.10
C TYR A 16 34.76 34.82 -13.36
N GLY A 17 34.87 34.08 -14.47
CA GLY A 17 34.18 32.82 -14.71
C GLY A 17 32.67 32.82 -14.45
N GLY A 18 31.90 33.46 -15.34
CA GLY A 18 30.43 33.49 -15.31
C GLY A 18 29.76 32.13 -15.57
N VAL A 19 30.01 31.14 -14.73
CA VAL A 19 29.13 29.97 -14.60
C VAL A 19 28.17 30.30 -13.46
N GLU A 20 27.03 30.87 -13.82
CA GLU A 20 25.90 30.99 -12.91
C GLU A 20 25.38 29.57 -12.66
N VAL A 21 25.92 28.90 -11.64
CA VAL A 21 25.38 27.61 -11.17
C VAL A 21 24.02 27.94 -10.54
N LYS A 22 22.95 27.97 -11.34
CA LYS A 22 21.58 27.98 -10.84
C LYS A 22 21.40 26.72 -10.01
N ARG A 23 21.58 26.82 -8.68
CA ARG A 23 21.12 25.79 -7.75
C ARG A 23 19.61 25.67 -7.94
N SER A 24 19.20 24.67 -8.71
CA SER A 24 17.80 24.31 -8.86
C SER A 24 17.36 23.65 -7.55
N TYR A 25 16.95 24.48 -6.59
CA TYR A 25 16.35 23.98 -5.36
C TYR A 25 15.00 23.35 -5.72
N THR A 26 14.84 22.06 -5.42
CA THR A 26 13.51 21.46 -5.46
C THR A 26 12.69 22.08 -4.34
N PRO A 27 11.53 22.71 -4.63
CA PRO A 27 10.70 23.29 -3.60
C PRO A 27 10.09 22.20 -2.69
N TRP A 28 9.84 22.52 -1.43
CA TRP A 28 9.35 21.58 -0.41
C TRP A 28 8.05 20.88 -0.82
N TYR A 29 7.12 21.58 -1.49
CA TYR A 29 5.86 20.99 -1.95
C TYR A 29 6.07 19.86 -2.98
N ALA A 30 7.12 19.95 -3.79
CA ALA A 30 7.45 18.90 -4.74
C ALA A 30 7.99 17.64 -4.04
N TRP A 31 8.61 17.77 -2.87
CA TRP A 31 8.97 16.62 -2.04
C TRP A 31 7.76 15.99 -1.38
N ILE A 32 6.79 16.78 -0.92
CA ILE A 32 5.51 16.25 -0.41
C ILE A 32 4.81 15.41 -1.48
N ILE A 33 4.67 15.92 -2.71
CA ILE A 33 4.07 15.16 -3.82
C ILE A 33 4.84 13.87 -4.09
N THR A 34 6.17 13.94 -4.06
CA THR A 34 7.06 12.77 -4.28
C THR A 34 6.82 11.69 -3.24
N LEU A 35 6.68 12.05 -1.95
CA LEU A 35 6.48 11.13 -0.84
C LEU A 35 5.03 10.64 -0.72
N LEU A 36 4.07 11.45 -1.15
CA LEU A 36 2.65 11.13 -1.08
C LEU A 36 2.23 10.12 -2.15
N LEU A 37 2.89 10.13 -3.32
CA LEU A 37 2.55 9.24 -4.42
C LEU A 37 2.70 7.74 -4.06
N PRO A 38 3.81 7.26 -3.45
CA PRO A 38 3.91 5.88 -2.98
C PRO A 38 2.75 5.46 -2.07
N VAL A 39 2.35 6.34 -1.12
CA VAL A 39 1.24 6.07 -0.20
C VAL A 39 -0.07 5.90 -0.98
N ALA A 40 -0.36 6.82 -1.89
CA ALA A 40 -1.56 6.76 -2.72
C ALA A 40 -1.60 5.49 -3.59
N LEU A 41 -0.48 5.13 -4.23
CA LEU A 41 -0.41 3.96 -5.12
C LEU A 41 -0.55 2.64 -4.35
N VAL A 42 0.18 2.50 -3.23
CA VAL A 42 0.10 1.29 -2.39
C VAL A 42 -1.30 1.11 -1.84
N LEU A 43 -1.91 2.15 -1.29
CA LEU A 43 -3.25 2.04 -0.72
C LEU A 43 -4.35 1.88 -1.78
N THR A 44 -4.13 2.39 -3.00
CA THR A 44 -5.00 2.08 -4.15
C THR A 44 -4.93 0.58 -4.48
N ALA A 45 -3.73 0.00 -4.53
CA ALA A 45 -3.57 -1.43 -4.74
C ALA A 45 -4.24 -2.25 -3.62
N VAL A 46 -4.03 -1.90 -2.35
CA VAL A 46 -4.70 -2.54 -1.21
C VAL A 46 -6.22 -2.48 -1.35
N ARG A 47 -6.79 -1.32 -1.67
CA ARG A 47 -8.24 -1.17 -1.85
C ARG A 47 -8.79 -2.04 -2.98
N LEU A 48 -8.05 -2.20 -4.08
CA LEU A 48 -8.42 -3.08 -5.19
C LEU A 48 -8.38 -4.56 -4.82
N LEU A 49 -7.43 -4.95 -3.96
CA LEU A 49 -7.25 -6.34 -3.52
C LEU A 49 -8.25 -6.75 -2.41
N ILE A 50 -8.83 -5.81 -1.67
CA ILE A 50 -9.97 -6.09 -0.77
C ILE A 50 -11.27 -6.11 -1.59
N THR A 51 -11.37 -7.02 -2.55
CA THR A 51 -12.56 -7.22 -3.38
C THR A 51 -12.84 -8.70 -3.62
N PRO A 52 -14.11 -9.08 -3.90
CA PRO A 52 -14.45 -10.45 -4.29
C PRO A 52 -13.64 -10.96 -5.49
N LEU A 53 -13.33 -10.06 -6.44
CA LEU A 53 -12.55 -10.41 -7.62
C LEU A 53 -11.15 -10.91 -7.27
N TYR A 54 -10.45 -10.23 -6.37
CA TYR A 54 -9.11 -10.68 -5.99
C TYR A 54 -9.14 -12.00 -5.21
N LEU A 55 -10.12 -12.19 -4.32
CA LEU A 55 -10.30 -13.49 -3.65
C LEU A 55 -10.46 -14.62 -4.67
N GLN A 56 -11.28 -14.41 -5.70
CA GLN A 56 -11.43 -15.38 -6.78
C GLN A 56 -10.09 -15.63 -7.48
N ILE A 57 -9.35 -14.59 -7.85
CA ILE A 57 -8.03 -14.75 -8.50
C ILE A 57 -7.09 -15.57 -7.61
N ALA A 58 -6.91 -15.17 -6.35
CA ALA A 58 -5.97 -15.80 -5.41
C ALA A 58 -6.29 -17.30 -5.20
N TYR A 59 -7.56 -17.64 -4.98
CA TYR A 59 -8.00 -19.03 -4.79
C TYR A 59 -7.95 -19.89 -6.06
N ASN A 60 -7.85 -19.27 -7.24
CA ASN A 60 -7.70 -19.96 -8.53
C ASN A 60 -6.24 -20.03 -9.00
N MET A 61 -5.28 -19.48 -8.24
CA MET A 61 -3.87 -19.59 -8.60
C MET A 61 -3.37 -21.04 -8.52
N PRO A 62 -2.51 -21.47 -9.45
CA PRO A 62 -1.90 -22.79 -9.40
C PRO A 62 -1.15 -23.03 -8.08
N GLY A 63 -1.40 -24.19 -7.47
CA GLY A 63 -0.76 -24.60 -6.21
C GLY A 63 -1.27 -23.85 -4.97
N PHE A 64 -2.46 -23.23 -5.03
CA PHE A 64 -3.11 -22.72 -3.82
C PHE A 64 -3.48 -23.90 -2.89
N PRO A 65 -3.10 -23.87 -1.60
CA PRO A 65 -3.19 -25.04 -0.74
C PRO A 65 -4.65 -25.40 -0.39
N PRO A 66 -5.02 -26.69 -0.36
CA PRO A 66 -6.30 -27.13 0.18
C PRO A 66 -6.40 -26.82 1.69
N ASP A 67 -7.61 -26.76 2.23
CA ASP A 67 -7.79 -26.67 3.69
C ASP A 67 -7.59 -28.04 4.34
N PRO A 68 -6.65 -28.21 5.28
CA PRO A 68 -6.42 -29.48 5.96
C PRO A 68 -7.57 -29.90 6.89
N TYR A 69 -8.51 -28.99 7.19
CA TYR A 69 -9.64 -29.24 8.10
C TYR A 69 -11.00 -29.33 7.37
N GLY A 70 -10.98 -29.49 6.06
CA GLY A 70 -12.15 -29.98 5.31
C GLY A 70 -13.02 -28.93 4.63
N PHE A 71 -12.74 -27.62 4.72
CA PHE A 71 -13.46 -26.67 3.88
C PHE A 71 -13.13 -26.90 2.40
N THR A 72 -14.18 -26.99 1.60
CA THR A 72 -14.08 -26.90 0.15
C THR A 72 -13.63 -25.50 -0.27
N LYS A 73 -13.06 -25.39 -1.46
CA LYS A 73 -12.71 -24.09 -2.05
C LYS A 73 -13.91 -23.14 -2.11
N THR A 74 -15.10 -23.66 -2.41
CA THR A 74 -16.34 -22.87 -2.48
C THR A 74 -16.73 -22.31 -1.12
N GLU A 75 -16.68 -23.11 -0.07
CA GLU A 75 -16.95 -22.65 1.30
C GLU A 75 -15.93 -21.61 1.74
N ARG A 76 -14.65 -21.83 1.46
CA ARG A 76 -13.60 -20.86 1.81
C ARG A 76 -13.81 -19.53 1.10
N LEU A 77 -14.13 -19.55 -0.19
CA LEU A 77 -14.45 -18.33 -0.94
C LEU A 77 -15.69 -17.63 -0.37
N TYR A 78 -16.73 -18.38 0.00
CA TYR A 78 -17.94 -17.83 0.61
C TYR A 78 -17.62 -17.10 1.92
N TRP A 79 -16.93 -17.77 2.86
CA TRP A 79 -16.59 -17.18 4.15
C TRP A 79 -15.56 -16.06 4.06
N ALA A 80 -14.54 -16.20 3.19
CA ALA A 80 -13.55 -15.15 2.95
C ALA A 80 -14.17 -13.88 2.37
N ASN A 81 -15.20 -14.01 1.51
CA ASN A 81 -15.95 -12.86 1.01
C ASN A 81 -16.70 -12.14 2.13
N ILE A 82 -17.34 -12.86 3.05
CA ILE A 82 -18.03 -12.25 4.20
C ILE A 82 -17.01 -11.53 5.10
N ALA A 83 -15.86 -12.14 5.38
CA ALA A 83 -14.79 -11.51 6.14
C ALA A 83 -14.26 -10.23 5.46
N ALA A 84 -14.05 -10.25 4.13
CA ALA A 84 -13.62 -9.08 3.38
C ALA A 84 -14.69 -7.95 3.38
N GLN A 85 -15.98 -8.30 3.30
CA GLN A 85 -17.08 -7.33 3.38
C GLN A 85 -17.12 -6.65 4.75
N TYR A 86 -16.90 -7.41 5.83
CA TYR A 86 -16.82 -6.85 7.18
C TYR A 86 -15.79 -5.73 7.32
N LEU A 87 -14.63 -5.86 6.65
CA LEU A 87 -13.57 -4.85 6.72
C LEU A 87 -13.99 -3.50 6.09
N LEU A 88 -14.95 -3.51 5.17
CA LEU A 88 -15.35 -2.35 4.38
C LEU A 88 -16.70 -1.75 4.79
N ASN A 89 -17.53 -2.49 5.53
CA ASN A 89 -18.84 -2.03 5.98
C ASN A 89 -18.80 -1.38 7.37
N ASP A 90 -19.94 -0.87 7.84
CA ASP A 90 -20.06 -0.24 9.18
C ASP A 90 -20.59 -1.19 10.26
N ALA A 91 -20.71 -2.50 9.97
CA ALA A 91 -21.24 -3.47 10.93
C ALA A 91 -20.29 -3.70 12.12
N ASP A 92 -20.83 -3.97 13.30
CA ASP A 92 -20.02 -4.37 14.45
C ASP A 92 -19.58 -5.85 14.36
N ILE A 93 -18.82 -6.32 15.34
CA ILE A 93 -18.23 -7.66 15.33
C ILE A 93 -19.28 -8.79 15.33
N SER A 94 -20.53 -8.51 15.74
CA SER A 94 -21.67 -9.43 15.64
C SER A 94 -21.85 -10.01 14.23
N PHE A 95 -21.57 -9.20 13.19
CA PHE A 95 -21.61 -9.61 11.79
C PHE A 95 -20.80 -10.87 11.48
N LEU A 96 -19.73 -11.11 12.25
CA LEU A 96 -18.90 -12.31 12.17
C LEU A 96 -19.14 -13.27 13.32
N ALA A 97 -19.43 -12.77 14.53
CA ALA A 97 -19.56 -13.58 15.73
C ALA A 97 -20.77 -14.53 15.72
N GLU A 98 -21.80 -14.18 14.94
CA GLU A 98 -23.02 -14.98 14.79
C GLU A 98 -22.92 -16.02 13.66
N LEU A 99 -21.86 -15.98 12.84
CA LEU A 99 -21.66 -16.95 11.78
C LEU A 99 -21.42 -18.34 12.36
N ARG A 100 -22.06 -19.34 11.76
CA ARG A 100 -21.99 -20.73 12.19
C ARG A 100 -21.53 -21.63 11.06
N PHE A 101 -20.85 -22.71 11.43
CA PHE A 101 -20.61 -23.82 10.54
C PHE A 101 -21.94 -24.41 10.02
N PRO A 102 -21.96 -25.04 8.83
CA PRO A 102 -23.12 -25.75 8.34
C PRO A 102 -23.66 -26.77 9.37
N ALA A 103 -24.95 -27.08 9.32
CA ALA A 103 -25.57 -28.03 10.23
C ALA A 103 -24.81 -29.38 10.23
N GLY A 104 -24.48 -29.88 11.42
CA GLY A 104 -23.69 -31.11 11.59
C GLY A 104 -22.17 -30.92 11.54
N GLN A 105 -21.67 -29.71 11.28
CA GLN A 105 -20.25 -29.37 11.35
C GLN A 105 -19.95 -28.49 12.58
N THR A 106 -18.72 -28.57 13.08
CA THR A 106 -18.20 -27.76 14.20
C THR A 106 -16.76 -27.33 13.93
N ALA A 107 -16.28 -26.35 14.70
CA ALA A 107 -14.88 -25.96 14.74
C ALA A 107 -14.00 -27.18 15.08
N PRO A 108 -12.79 -27.31 14.49
CA PRO A 108 -11.87 -28.39 14.84
C PRO A 108 -11.56 -28.39 16.34
N GLU A 109 -11.31 -29.58 16.91
CA GLU A 109 -11.20 -29.80 18.36
C GLU A 109 -10.29 -28.78 19.07
N VAL A 110 -9.09 -28.54 18.54
CA VAL A 110 -8.11 -27.61 19.14
C VAL A 110 -8.64 -26.18 19.20
N SER A 111 -9.33 -25.72 18.16
CA SER A 111 -9.96 -24.38 18.13
C SER A 111 -11.20 -24.33 19.02
N CYS A 112 -12.00 -25.39 19.04
CA CYS A 112 -13.20 -25.56 19.85
C CYS A 112 -12.91 -25.50 21.36
N ARG A 113 -11.74 -25.96 21.83
CA ARG A 113 -11.33 -25.85 23.24
C ARG A 113 -11.27 -24.40 23.77
N LEU A 114 -11.30 -23.41 22.89
CA LEU A 114 -11.29 -21.98 23.23
C LEU A 114 -12.66 -21.31 23.04
N MET A 115 -13.73 -22.10 22.91
CA MET A 115 -15.06 -21.65 22.53
C MET A 115 -16.11 -22.31 23.43
N ASP A 116 -17.12 -21.54 23.85
CA ASP A 116 -18.28 -22.10 24.58
C ASP A 116 -19.27 -22.82 23.65
N ASP A 117 -19.24 -22.48 22.36
CA ASP A 117 -20.13 -23.01 21.33
C ASP A 117 -19.33 -23.26 20.05
N CYS A 118 -18.99 -24.53 19.83
CA CYS A 118 -18.16 -24.96 18.72
C CYS A 118 -18.88 -24.98 17.37
N THR A 119 -20.18 -24.64 17.33
CA THR A 119 -20.87 -24.44 16.05
C THR A 119 -20.60 -23.04 15.47
N ARG A 120 -20.02 -22.10 16.25
CA ARG A 120 -19.58 -20.79 15.75
C ARG A 120 -18.39 -20.91 14.82
N LEU A 121 -18.34 -20.06 13.80
CA LEU A 121 -17.32 -20.08 12.76
C LEU A 121 -15.96 -19.55 13.25
N TYR A 122 -15.96 -18.51 14.08
CA TYR A 122 -14.76 -17.87 14.61
C TYR A 122 -14.70 -17.96 16.14
N ASN A 123 -13.51 -18.19 16.68
CA ASN A 123 -13.26 -18.11 18.11
C ASN A 123 -13.05 -16.64 18.57
N PRO A 124 -13.10 -16.35 19.88
CA PRO A 124 -12.97 -14.99 20.39
C PRO A 124 -11.68 -14.25 20.01
N ARG A 125 -10.55 -14.98 19.87
CA ARG A 125 -9.26 -14.38 19.46
C ARG A 125 -9.31 -13.92 18.01
N GLU A 126 -9.88 -14.73 17.13
CA GLU A 126 -10.02 -14.40 15.70
C GLU A 126 -10.94 -13.18 15.52
N LEU A 127 -12.06 -13.14 16.26
CA LEU A 127 -12.99 -12.02 16.23
C LEU A 127 -12.31 -10.71 16.69
N LYS A 128 -11.57 -10.77 17.80
CA LYS A 128 -10.84 -9.61 18.30
C LYS A 128 -9.82 -9.11 17.27
N HIS A 129 -9.08 -10.01 16.65
CA HIS A 129 -8.11 -9.64 15.62
C HIS A 129 -8.78 -9.06 14.38
N LEU A 130 -9.87 -9.64 13.89
CA LEU A 130 -10.62 -9.09 12.75
C LEU A 130 -11.17 -7.69 13.04
N GLN A 131 -11.60 -7.43 14.28
CA GLN A 131 -12.00 -6.09 14.72
C GLN A 131 -10.82 -5.10 14.66
N ASP A 132 -9.63 -5.49 15.14
CA ASP A 132 -8.44 -4.66 15.08
C ASP A 132 -7.98 -4.43 13.62
N VAL A 133 -8.03 -5.46 12.77
CA VAL A 133 -7.76 -5.38 11.33
C VAL A 133 -8.73 -4.41 10.66
N LYS A 134 -10.02 -4.46 10.98
CA LYS A 134 -11.02 -3.51 10.46
C LYS A 134 -10.63 -2.08 10.79
N ALA A 135 -10.21 -1.80 12.02
CA ALA A 135 -9.78 -0.45 12.41
C ALA A 135 -8.55 0.01 11.60
N VAL A 136 -7.57 -0.88 11.37
CA VAL A 136 -6.39 -0.59 10.53
C VAL A 136 -6.81 -0.31 9.08
N VAL A 137 -7.66 -1.17 8.50
CA VAL A 137 -8.16 -1.00 7.12
C VAL A 137 -8.91 0.31 6.98
N GLN A 138 -9.84 0.63 7.87
CA GLN A 138 -10.63 1.86 7.82
C GLN A 138 -9.74 3.12 7.92
N ARG A 139 -8.76 3.13 8.84
CA ARG A 139 -7.77 4.23 8.95
C ARG A 139 -6.91 4.32 7.68
N ALA A 140 -6.48 3.19 7.13
CA ALA A 140 -5.73 3.16 5.88
C ALA A 140 -6.55 3.73 4.71
N LEU A 141 -7.86 3.44 4.64
CA LEU A 141 -8.75 4.02 3.62
C LEU A 141 -8.94 5.53 3.79
N GLN A 142 -8.97 6.04 5.02
CA GLN A 142 -8.99 7.49 5.28
C GLN A 142 -7.70 8.16 4.80
N VAL A 143 -6.53 7.59 5.13
CA VAL A 143 -5.22 8.07 4.66
C VAL A 143 -5.15 8.01 3.14
N TRP A 144 -5.67 6.94 2.53
CA TRP A 144 -5.74 6.78 1.08
C TRP A 144 -6.53 7.91 0.42
N LEU A 145 -7.76 8.16 0.87
CA LEU A 145 -8.59 9.25 0.35
C LEU A 145 -7.93 10.61 0.55
N GLY A 146 -7.34 10.86 1.73
CA GLY A 146 -6.58 12.07 1.99
C GLY A 146 -5.38 12.23 1.05
N SER A 147 -4.64 11.16 0.77
CA SER A 147 -3.50 11.19 -0.14
C SER A 147 -3.91 11.49 -1.59
N LEU A 148 -5.01 10.89 -2.06
CA LEU A 148 -5.55 11.18 -3.39
C LEU A 148 -6.06 12.63 -3.49
N ALA A 149 -6.77 13.10 -2.47
CA ALA A 149 -7.28 14.47 -2.43
C ALA A 149 -6.14 15.49 -2.43
N LEU A 150 -5.07 15.26 -1.65
CA LEU A 150 -3.90 16.12 -1.59
C LEU A 150 -3.10 16.11 -2.91
N LEU A 151 -2.96 14.96 -3.57
CA LEU A 151 -2.36 14.90 -4.91
C LEU A 151 -3.19 15.68 -5.92
N ALA A 152 -4.51 15.47 -5.94
CA ALA A 152 -5.42 16.18 -6.83
C ALA A 152 -5.40 17.70 -6.60
N ALA A 153 -5.50 18.14 -5.34
CA ALA A 153 -5.41 19.54 -4.95
C ALA A 153 -4.04 20.13 -5.33
N GLY A 154 -2.95 19.39 -5.12
CA GLY A 154 -1.61 19.78 -5.56
C GLY A 154 -1.51 19.95 -7.08
N GLY A 155 -2.15 19.07 -7.85
CA GLY A 155 -2.22 19.17 -9.31
C GLY A 155 -3.01 20.40 -9.79
N ILE A 156 -4.15 20.69 -9.14
CA ILE A 156 -4.95 21.90 -9.40
C ILE A 156 -4.13 23.16 -9.07
N TRP A 157 -3.49 23.19 -7.90
CA TRP A 157 -2.63 24.29 -7.49
C TRP A 157 -1.44 24.47 -8.45
N ALA A 158 -0.84 23.39 -8.94
CA ALA A 158 0.23 23.43 -9.93
C ALA A 158 -0.20 24.00 -11.27
N TYR A 159 -1.43 23.69 -11.68
CA TYR A 159 -2.01 24.20 -12.92
C TYR A 159 -2.20 25.72 -12.84
N PHE A 160 -2.86 26.22 -11.79
CA PHE A 160 -3.11 27.65 -11.62
C PHE A 160 -1.87 28.44 -11.20
N GLY A 161 -0.93 27.82 -10.48
CA GLY A 161 0.30 28.45 -10.00
C GLY A 161 1.45 28.44 -11.02
N GLY A 162 1.26 27.89 -12.22
CA GLY A 162 2.28 27.88 -13.28
C GLY A 162 3.46 26.93 -13.07
N TRP A 163 3.44 26.08 -12.04
CA TRP A 163 4.52 25.12 -11.71
C TRP A 163 4.16 23.67 -12.09
N ARG A 164 3.32 23.49 -13.12
CA ARG A 164 2.88 22.18 -13.62
C ARG A 164 4.06 21.25 -13.94
N ARG A 165 5.16 21.79 -14.49
CA ARG A 165 6.35 20.98 -14.83
C ARG A 165 6.99 20.39 -13.58
N GLU A 166 7.10 21.17 -12.51
CA GLU A 166 7.63 20.75 -11.21
C GLU A 166 6.74 19.67 -10.56
N TYR A 167 5.42 19.81 -10.67
CA TYR A 167 4.46 18.80 -10.21
C TYR A 167 4.66 17.46 -10.94
N LEU A 168 4.76 17.48 -12.28
CA LEU A 168 4.99 16.25 -13.06
C LEU A 168 6.36 15.62 -12.76
N ARG A 169 7.40 16.43 -12.55
CA ARG A 169 8.72 15.95 -12.09
C ARG A 169 8.65 15.32 -10.69
N ALA A 170 7.84 15.87 -9.79
CA ALA A 170 7.59 15.28 -8.47
C ALA A 170 6.88 13.93 -8.57
N LEU A 171 5.82 13.83 -9.37
CA LEU A 171 5.14 12.56 -9.63
C LEU A 171 6.08 11.52 -10.25
N ARG A 172 6.91 11.91 -11.22
CA ARG A 172 7.92 11.02 -11.81
C ARG A 172 8.91 10.49 -10.77
N ARG A 173 9.42 11.36 -9.88
CA ARG A 173 10.29 10.95 -8.78
C ARG A 173 9.56 10.03 -7.80
N GLY A 174 8.31 10.33 -7.48
CA GLY A 174 7.47 9.48 -6.63
C GLY A 174 7.24 8.11 -7.25
N GLY A 175 7.11 8.03 -8.57
CA GLY A 175 7.00 6.77 -9.31
C GLY A 175 8.25 5.91 -9.19
N TRP A 176 9.44 6.49 -9.39
CA TRP A 176 10.71 5.78 -9.16
C TRP A 176 10.92 5.39 -7.70
N LEU A 177 10.54 6.27 -6.76
CA LEU A 177 10.59 5.98 -5.33
C LEU A 177 9.69 4.78 -4.99
N THR A 178 8.46 4.76 -5.52
CA THR A 178 7.51 3.64 -5.34
C THR A 178 8.11 2.33 -5.85
N LEU A 179 8.68 2.34 -7.06
CA LEU A 179 9.32 1.17 -7.65
C LEU A 179 10.51 0.68 -6.81
N GLY A 180 11.37 1.60 -6.34
CA GLY A 180 12.52 1.25 -5.51
C GLY A 180 12.12 0.65 -4.16
N LEU A 181 11.17 1.28 -3.47
CA LEU A 181 10.64 0.79 -2.19
C LEU A 181 10.00 -0.59 -2.33
N LEU A 182 9.12 -0.77 -3.32
CA LEU A 182 8.40 -2.03 -3.52
C LEU A 182 9.30 -3.13 -4.11
N GLY A 183 10.31 -2.77 -4.91
CA GLY A 183 11.34 -3.71 -5.35
C GLY A 183 12.13 -4.30 -4.17
N GLY A 184 12.54 -3.44 -3.22
CA GLY A 184 13.16 -3.89 -1.98
C GLY A 184 12.25 -4.79 -1.15
N ILE A 185 11.00 -4.38 -0.90
CA ILE A 185 10.01 -5.17 -0.16
C ILE A 185 9.76 -6.52 -0.84
N THR A 186 9.65 -6.55 -2.16
CA THR A 186 9.44 -7.78 -2.94
C THR A 186 10.56 -8.79 -2.71
N LEU A 187 11.81 -8.33 -2.67
CA LEU A 187 12.95 -9.20 -2.37
C LEU A 187 12.81 -9.85 -0.98
N PHE A 188 12.43 -9.08 0.04
CA PHE A 188 12.17 -9.62 1.38
C PHE A 188 11.00 -10.61 1.41
N VAL A 189 9.93 -10.34 0.66
CA VAL A 189 8.78 -11.26 0.53
C VAL A 189 9.20 -12.60 -0.08
N LEU A 190 10.11 -12.59 -1.07
CA LEU A 190 10.58 -13.80 -1.73
C LEU A 190 11.56 -14.61 -0.88
N LEU A 191 12.43 -13.94 -0.12
CA LEU A 191 13.52 -14.60 0.62
C LEU A 191 13.18 -14.91 2.09
N ALA A 192 12.33 -14.09 2.71
CA ALA A 192 12.11 -14.09 4.16
C ALA A 192 10.68 -13.67 4.53
N PHE A 193 9.68 -14.29 3.89
CA PHE A 193 8.27 -13.91 4.09
C PHE A 193 7.85 -13.91 5.57
N GLY A 194 8.26 -14.91 6.35
CA GLY A 194 7.94 -14.97 7.78
C GLY A 194 8.43 -13.75 8.57
N VAL A 195 9.61 -13.23 8.25
CA VAL A 195 10.19 -12.05 8.92
C VAL A 195 9.36 -10.80 8.63
N ILE A 196 9.07 -10.54 7.35
CA ILE A 196 8.28 -9.37 6.97
C ILE A 196 6.83 -9.49 7.45
N PHE A 197 6.26 -10.69 7.46
CA PHE A 197 4.92 -10.96 7.98
C PHE A 197 4.84 -10.62 9.47
N VAL A 198 5.79 -11.08 10.29
CA VAL A 198 5.86 -10.76 11.73
C VAL A 198 6.09 -9.25 11.93
N ALA A 199 7.04 -8.65 11.20
CA ALA A 199 7.34 -7.23 11.31
C ALA A 199 6.12 -6.36 10.98
N PHE A 200 5.39 -6.70 9.92
CA PHE A 200 4.13 -6.04 9.57
C PHE A 200 3.12 -6.12 10.71
N HIS A 201 2.90 -7.31 11.27
CA HIS A 201 1.92 -7.47 12.35
C HIS A 201 2.31 -6.69 13.61
N ASN A 202 3.59 -6.68 13.98
CA ASN A 202 4.08 -5.94 15.16
C ASN A 202 3.99 -4.42 15.04
N VAL A 203 3.86 -3.88 13.82
CA VAL A 203 3.59 -2.42 13.62
C VAL A 203 2.15 -2.08 13.99
N PHE A 204 1.20 -2.98 13.76
CA PHE A 204 -0.23 -2.69 13.87
C PHE A 204 -0.91 -3.34 15.07
N PHE A 205 -0.36 -4.44 15.59
CA PHE A 205 -1.01 -5.29 16.59
C PHE A 205 -0.08 -5.59 17.76
N ALA A 206 -0.67 -5.73 18.94
CA ALA A 206 0.06 -6.13 20.13
C ALA A 206 0.58 -7.58 20.02
N PRO A 207 1.72 -7.91 20.66
CA PRO A 207 2.23 -9.28 20.67
C PRO A 207 1.19 -10.29 21.18
N GLY A 208 1.04 -11.41 20.46
CA GLY A 208 0.14 -12.51 20.83
C GLY A 208 -1.32 -12.34 20.41
N THR A 209 -1.73 -11.18 19.84
CA THR A 209 -3.13 -10.96 19.42
C THR A 209 -3.44 -11.37 17.99
N TRP A 210 -2.42 -11.77 17.22
CA TRP A 210 -2.53 -12.10 15.79
C TRP A 210 -1.98 -13.50 15.45
N THR A 211 -1.61 -14.29 16.46
CA THR A 211 -1.12 -15.66 16.29
C THR A 211 -2.22 -16.67 16.57
N PHE A 212 -2.41 -17.61 15.64
CA PHE A 212 -3.54 -18.53 15.61
C PHE A 212 -3.07 -19.97 15.40
N PHE A 213 -3.93 -20.93 15.76
CA PHE A 213 -3.71 -22.32 15.39
C PHE A 213 -3.99 -22.51 13.89
N TYR A 214 -3.35 -23.49 13.27
CA TYR A 214 -3.66 -23.86 11.89
C TYR A 214 -5.12 -24.34 11.72
N SER A 215 -5.77 -24.77 12.81
CA SER A 215 -7.18 -25.16 12.84
C SER A 215 -8.16 -23.98 12.93
N ASP A 216 -7.67 -22.78 13.29
CA ASP A 216 -8.51 -21.58 13.40
C ASP A 216 -8.99 -21.15 12.02
N THR A 217 -10.27 -20.81 11.92
CA THR A 217 -10.95 -20.52 10.64
C THR A 217 -10.23 -19.45 9.84
N LEU A 218 -9.74 -18.39 10.47
CA LEU A 218 -9.07 -17.27 9.82
C LEU A 218 -7.82 -17.71 9.06
N ILE A 219 -6.99 -18.58 9.63
CA ILE A 219 -5.79 -19.11 8.95
C ILE A 219 -6.18 -20.09 7.84
N ARG A 220 -7.27 -20.83 8.03
CA ARG A 220 -7.83 -21.70 7.00
C ARG A 220 -8.37 -20.87 5.83
N LEU A 221 -8.95 -19.69 6.05
CA LEU A 221 -9.42 -18.79 4.99
C LEU A 221 -8.29 -17.99 4.34
N PHE A 222 -7.30 -17.55 5.10
CA PHE A 222 -6.20 -16.71 4.60
C PHE A 222 -4.86 -17.34 4.96
N PRO A 223 -4.49 -18.47 4.33
CA PRO A 223 -3.24 -19.15 4.62
C PRO A 223 -2.04 -18.28 4.21
N GLU A 224 -0.84 -18.62 4.69
CA GLU A 224 0.40 -17.88 4.38
C GLU A 224 0.56 -17.60 2.88
N ARG A 225 0.23 -18.59 2.03
CA ARG A 225 0.28 -18.44 0.56
C ARG A 225 -0.59 -17.28 0.06
N PHE A 226 -1.80 -17.10 0.60
CA PHE A 226 -2.69 -16.00 0.24
C PHE A 226 -2.03 -14.65 0.52
N TRP A 227 -1.46 -14.48 1.72
CA TRP A 227 -0.81 -13.23 2.11
C TRP A 227 0.44 -12.96 1.29
N ARG A 228 1.30 -13.95 1.08
CA ARG A 228 2.50 -13.80 0.23
C ARG A 228 2.13 -13.33 -1.17
N ASP A 229 1.13 -13.96 -1.78
CA ASP A 229 0.65 -13.57 -3.12
C ASP A 229 0.00 -12.18 -3.11
N THR A 230 -0.63 -11.78 -2.00
CA THR A 230 -1.19 -10.43 -1.80
C THR A 230 -0.10 -9.37 -1.73
N PHE A 231 0.98 -9.59 -0.98
CA PHE A 231 2.13 -8.68 -0.93
C PHE A 231 2.77 -8.51 -2.32
N LEU A 232 2.92 -9.60 -3.08
CA LEU A 232 3.43 -9.55 -4.44
C LEU A 232 2.47 -8.82 -5.39
N ALA A 233 1.15 -9.02 -5.25
CA ALA A 233 0.16 -8.31 -6.04
C ALA A 233 0.17 -6.80 -5.76
N VAL A 234 0.30 -6.37 -4.50
CA VAL A 234 0.48 -4.95 -4.15
C VAL A 234 1.74 -4.39 -4.81
N ALA A 235 2.86 -5.12 -4.71
CA ALA A 235 4.12 -4.69 -5.31
C ALA A 235 4.02 -4.56 -6.84
N LEU A 236 3.36 -5.51 -7.50
CA LEU A 236 3.13 -5.48 -8.94
C LEU A 236 2.24 -4.31 -9.35
N LEU A 237 1.09 -4.14 -8.71
CA LEU A 237 0.13 -3.09 -9.05
C LEU A 237 0.71 -1.70 -8.77
N ALA A 238 1.11 -1.43 -7.53
CA ALA A 238 1.60 -0.11 -7.15
C ALA A 238 2.97 0.21 -7.76
N GLY A 239 3.88 -0.78 -7.79
CA GLY A 239 5.21 -0.63 -8.39
C GLY A 239 5.14 -0.50 -9.91
N GLY A 240 4.29 -1.29 -10.57
CA GLY A 240 4.03 -1.21 -12.00
C GLY A 240 3.40 0.13 -12.40
N THR A 241 2.40 0.60 -11.67
CA THR A 241 1.82 1.95 -11.89
C THR A 241 2.84 3.05 -11.62
N GLY A 242 3.66 2.94 -10.56
CA GLY A 242 4.74 3.87 -10.28
C GLY A 242 5.78 3.95 -11.40
N ALA A 243 6.21 2.80 -11.92
CA ALA A 243 7.11 2.70 -13.06
C ALA A 243 6.48 3.33 -14.32
N LEU A 244 5.21 3.03 -14.60
CA LEU A 244 4.48 3.60 -15.73
C LEU A 244 4.42 5.14 -15.65
N ILE A 245 4.05 5.69 -14.50
CA ILE A 245 4.06 7.15 -14.26
C ILE A 245 5.45 7.72 -14.50
N ALA A 246 6.49 7.07 -13.96
CA ALA A 246 7.86 7.54 -14.06
C ALA A 246 8.41 7.54 -15.50
N LEU A 247 7.98 6.57 -16.31
CA LEU A 247 8.37 6.42 -17.71
C LEU A 247 7.57 7.36 -18.63
N LEU A 248 6.26 7.49 -18.44
CA LEU A 248 5.39 8.35 -19.26
C LEU A 248 5.65 9.84 -19.03
N LEU A 249 5.99 10.24 -17.81
CA LEU A 249 6.33 11.63 -17.48
C LEU A 249 7.80 11.98 -17.78
N ARG A 250 8.53 11.12 -18.52
CA ARG A 250 9.88 11.43 -18.99
C ARG A 250 9.81 12.63 -19.95
N GLU A 251 10.48 13.72 -19.58
CA GLU A 251 10.66 14.85 -20.50
C GLU A 251 11.33 14.32 -21.77
N ARG A 252 10.69 14.53 -22.94
CA ARG A 252 11.39 14.38 -24.22
C ARG A 252 12.47 15.46 -24.22
N THR A 253 13.73 15.05 -24.08
CA THR A 253 14.85 15.88 -24.49
C THR A 253 14.66 16.18 -25.97
N THR A 254 14.16 17.36 -26.29
CA THR A 254 14.35 17.95 -27.62
C THR A 254 15.85 18.07 -27.78
N ARG A 255 16.43 17.19 -28.59
CA ARG A 255 17.74 17.42 -29.17
C ARG A 255 17.50 18.47 -30.25
N ASP A 256 17.81 19.71 -29.94
CA ASP A 256 18.05 20.75 -30.95
C ASP A 256 19.40 20.49 -31.62
#